data_AF-A0A510L9N9-F1
#
_entry.id   AF-A0A510L9N9-F1
#
_cell.length_a   1.000
_cell.length_b   1.000
_cell.length_c   1.000
_cell.angle_alpha   90.00
_cell.angle_beta   90.00
_cell.angle_gamma   90.00
#
_symmetry.space_group_name_H-M   'P 1'
#
loop_
_entity.id
_entity.type
_entity.pdbx_description
1 polymer ?
#
loop_
_entity_poly.entity_id
_entity_poly.type
_entity_poly.pdbx_seq_one_letter_code
_entity_poly.pdbx_strand_id
1 'polypeptide(L)'
;MILYSIELNLRILNFILYQIKDEEFQKYMLELIEKGIGKLEIKSKNNTKELAKRIFWELCYNLIFFIIYKTIHSIGSDYLMKIINEISKDKKTPAISLIKHGIRMWYMKEVDINEIKNEIKEYDYSKIAENLMRHLLIMHCSTHPMDYKSRDRIMNTFQLNEKKYIGGLIKK
;
A
#
# COMPACT_ATOMS: atom_id res chain seq x y z
N MET A 1 -22.63 -7.80 8.91
CA MET A 1 -21.38 -8.30 9.54
C MET A 1 -20.15 -7.98 8.71
N ILE A 2 -20.07 -8.39 7.43
CA ILE A 2 -18.88 -8.15 6.58
C ILE A 2 -18.60 -6.66 6.33
N LEU A 3 -19.64 -5.86 6.06
CA LEU A 3 -19.52 -4.40 5.89
C LEU A 3 -18.86 -3.76 7.13
N TYR A 4 -19.28 -4.17 8.32
CA TYR A 4 -18.72 -3.68 9.58
C TYR A 4 -17.24 -4.02 9.72
N SER A 5 -16.81 -5.21 9.29
CA SER A 5 -15.39 -5.60 9.28
C SER A 5 -14.57 -4.75 8.30
N ILE A 6 -15.10 -4.43 7.12
CA ILE A 6 -14.45 -3.52 6.16
C ILE A 6 -14.33 -2.13 6.77
N GLU A 7 -15.41 -1.61 7.33
CA GLU A 7 -15.42 -0.28 7.94
C GLU A 7 -14.47 -0.18 9.13
N LEU A 8 -14.34 -1.23 9.93
CA LEU A 8 -13.39 -1.29 11.03
C LEU A 8 -11.94 -1.25 10.53
N ASN A 9 -11.60 -2.02 9.51
CA ASN A 9 -10.27 -1.97 8.88
C ASN A 9 -9.98 -0.60 8.25
N LEU A 10 -10.96 0.00 7.59
CA LEU A 10 -10.86 1.35 7.03
C LEU A 10 -10.65 2.40 8.12
N ARG A 11 -11.32 2.28 9.27
CA ARG A 11 -11.10 3.17 10.43
C ARG A 11 -9.69 3.05 10.99
N ILE A 12 -9.18 1.83 11.15
CA ILE A 12 -7.79 1.60 11.61
C ILE A 12 -6.80 2.21 10.60
N LEU A 13 -7.02 1.99 9.31
CA LEU A 13 -6.17 2.56 8.27
C LEU A 13 -6.20 4.10 8.29
N ASN A 14 -7.39 4.70 8.39
CA ASN A 14 -7.54 6.16 8.49
C ASN A 14 -6.87 6.71 9.75
N PHE A 15 -7.01 6.02 10.89
CA PHE A 15 -6.34 6.39 12.13
C PHE A 15 -4.83 6.42 11.96
N ILE A 16 -4.24 5.37 11.36
CA ILE A 16 -2.79 5.31 11.12
C ILE A 16 -2.35 6.41 10.17
N LEU A 17 -3.06 6.61 9.06
CA LEU A 17 -2.78 7.67 8.09
C LEU A 17 -2.85 9.07 8.72
N TYR A 18 -3.74 9.27 9.69
CA TYR A 18 -3.84 10.51 10.45
C TYR A 18 -2.66 10.67 11.41
N GLN A 19 -2.34 9.64 12.21
CA GLN A 19 -1.22 9.66 13.17
C GLN A 19 0.12 9.91 12.49
N ILE A 20 0.35 9.36 11.29
CA ILE A 20 1.59 9.59 10.54
C ILE A 20 1.77 11.07 10.13
N LYS A 21 0.68 11.85 10.04
CA LYS A 21 0.74 13.29 9.76
C LYS A 21 0.98 14.13 11.01
N ASP A 22 0.79 13.58 12.20
CA ASP A 22 0.98 14.28 13.47
C ASP A 22 2.48 14.50 13.74
N GLU A 23 2.91 15.75 13.89
CA GLU A 23 4.32 16.10 14.03
C GLU A 23 4.91 15.69 15.38
N GLU A 24 4.11 15.73 16.45
CA GLU A 24 4.54 15.34 17.79
C GLU A 24 4.76 13.82 17.86
N PHE A 25 3.83 13.05 17.31
CA PHE A 25 3.96 11.61 17.14
C PHE A 25 5.16 11.24 16.27
N GLN A 26 5.34 11.91 15.13
CA GLN A 26 6.52 11.71 14.28
C GLN A 26 7.82 11.94 15.05
N LYS A 27 7.91 13.05 15.79
CA LYS A 27 9.10 13.36 16.59
C LYS A 27 9.36 12.30 17.66
N TYR A 28 8.34 11.90 18.40
CA TYR A 28 8.43 10.85 19.41
C TYR A 28 8.93 9.52 18.80
N MET A 29 8.35 9.12 17.67
CA MET A 29 8.73 7.89 16.98
C MET A 29 10.16 7.95 16.45
N LEU A 30 10.60 9.09 15.91
CA LEU A 30 11.98 9.28 15.45
C LEU A 30 12.97 9.15 16.62
N GLU A 31 12.69 9.79 17.75
CA GLU A 31 13.55 9.69 18.94
C GLU A 31 13.62 8.24 19.47
N LEU A 32 12.51 7.50 19.43
CA LEU A 32 12.45 6.10 19.83
C LEU A 32 13.30 5.22 18.89
N ILE A 33 13.20 5.44 17.58
CA ILE A 33 13.99 4.71 16.58
C ILE A 33 15.48 5.06 16.72
N GLU A 34 15.84 6.33 16.89
CA GLU A 34 17.24 6.76 17.10
C GLU A 34 17.85 6.09 18.33
N LYS A 35 17.11 6.04 19.45
CA LYS A 35 17.52 5.31 20.66
C LYS A 35 17.71 3.82 20.39
N GLY A 36 16.82 3.21 19.60
CA GLY A 36 16.93 1.81 19.19
C GLY A 36 18.19 1.52 18.36
N ILE A 37 18.47 2.37 17.36
CA ILE A 37 19.69 2.28 16.52
C ILE A 37 20.94 2.36 17.39
N GLY A 38 20.98 3.32 18.33
CA GLY A 38 22.11 3.49 19.24
C GLY A 38 22.34 2.28 20.15
N LYS A 39 21.28 1.71 20.73
CA LYS A 39 21.36 0.51 21.58
C LYS A 39 21.85 -0.74 20.84
N LEU A 40 21.51 -0.85 19.55
CA LEU A 40 21.86 -1.99 18.70
C LEU A 40 23.19 -1.81 17.96
N GLU A 41 23.91 -0.71 18.18
CA GLU A 41 25.16 -0.35 17.50
C GLU A 41 25.10 -0.48 15.98
N ILE A 42 23.94 -0.18 15.38
CA ILE A 42 23.72 -0.35 13.94
C ILE A 42 24.61 0.65 13.19
N LYS A 43 25.66 0.13 12.55
CA LYS A 43 26.56 0.94 11.73
C LYS A 43 25.88 1.29 10.40
N SER A 44 25.75 2.58 10.15
CA SER A 44 25.17 3.14 8.93
C SER A 44 26.18 4.06 8.25
N LYS A 45 26.18 4.07 6.91
CA LYS A 45 26.91 5.08 6.12
C LYS A 45 26.29 6.48 6.27
N ASN A 46 24.99 6.54 6.58
CA ASN A 46 24.26 7.77 6.82
C ASN A 46 24.25 8.10 8.32
N ASN A 47 24.06 9.36 8.68
CA ASN A 47 23.90 9.74 10.08
C ASN A 47 22.68 9.04 10.73
N THR A 48 22.72 8.86 12.05
CA THR A 48 21.67 8.15 12.81
C THR A 48 20.27 8.70 12.58
N LYS A 49 20.15 10.03 12.41
CA LYS A 49 18.86 10.70 12.19
C LYS A 49 18.24 10.39 10.82
N GLU A 50 19.06 10.35 9.78
CA GLU A 50 18.64 9.98 8.43
C GLU A 50 18.24 8.51 8.37
N LEU A 51 18.99 7.63 9.03
CA LEU A 51 18.60 6.23 9.15
C LEU A 51 17.27 6.08 9.89
N ALA A 52 17.08 6.81 11.00
CA ALA A 52 15.84 6.77 11.76
C ALA A 52 14.64 7.27 10.94
N LYS A 53 14.79 8.38 10.21
CA LYS A 53 13.75 8.87 9.28
C LYS A 53 13.40 7.82 8.23
N ARG A 54 14.40 7.19 7.63
CA ARG A 54 14.16 6.15 6.64
C ARG A 54 13.40 4.97 7.25
N ILE A 55 13.83 4.46 8.40
CA ILE A 55 13.16 3.36 9.10
C ILE A 55 11.72 3.75 9.45
N PHE A 56 11.50 4.96 9.96
CA PHE A 56 10.15 5.45 10.29
C PHE A 56 9.21 5.38 9.09
N TRP A 57 9.61 5.95 7.95
CA TRP A 57 8.76 5.95 6.75
C TRP A 57 8.56 4.56 6.18
N GLU A 58 9.59 3.70 6.20
CA GLU A 58 9.48 2.30 5.79
C GLU A 58 8.52 1.51 6.71
N LEU A 59 8.57 1.72 8.02
CA LEU A 59 7.64 1.07 8.96
C LEU A 59 6.20 1.51 8.70
N CYS A 60 5.97 2.81 8.53
CA CYS A 60 4.66 3.36 8.23
C CYS A 60 4.11 2.78 6.92
N TYR A 61 4.93 2.76 5.87
CA TYR A 61 4.58 2.19 4.57
C TYR A 61 4.21 0.71 4.69
N ASN A 62 5.06 -0.10 5.33
CA ASN A 62 4.84 -1.53 5.48
C ASN A 62 3.61 -1.85 6.33
N LEU A 63 3.35 -1.08 7.39
CA LEU A 63 2.16 -1.25 8.22
C LEU A 63 0.88 -0.96 7.43
N ILE A 64 0.85 0.14 6.68
CA ILE A 64 -0.29 0.48 5.82
C ILE A 64 -0.52 -0.62 4.78
N PHE A 65 0.56 -1.05 4.11
CA PHE A 65 0.49 -2.11 3.12
C PHE A 65 -0.03 -3.42 3.73
N PHE A 66 0.47 -3.81 4.91
CA PHE A 66 0.02 -5.00 5.62
C PHE A 66 -1.49 -4.98 5.91
N ILE A 67 -2.02 -3.84 6.36
CA ILE A 67 -3.46 -3.69 6.63
C ILE A 67 -4.27 -3.79 5.35
N ILE A 68 -3.83 -3.15 4.26
CA ILE A 68 -4.50 -3.26 2.95
C ILE A 68 -4.48 -4.72 2.48
N TYR A 69 -3.31 -5.36 2.51
CA TYR A 69 -3.13 -6.75 2.11
C TYR A 69 -4.03 -7.69 2.94
N LYS A 70 -4.01 -7.56 4.27
CA LYS A 70 -4.90 -8.35 5.14
C LYS A 70 -6.36 -8.06 4.88
N THR A 71 -6.74 -6.82 4.58
CA THR A 71 -8.13 -6.48 4.22
C THR A 71 -8.54 -7.18 2.94
N ILE A 72 -7.71 -7.12 1.89
CA ILE A 72 -7.94 -7.84 0.63
C ILE A 72 -8.10 -9.34 0.88
N HIS A 73 -7.22 -9.95 1.68
CA HIS A 73 -7.21 -11.40 1.88
C HIS A 73 -8.22 -11.93 2.91
N SER A 74 -8.57 -11.15 3.92
CA SER A 74 -9.55 -11.56 4.94
C SER A 74 -10.98 -11.38 4.47
N ILE A 75 -11.20 -10.50 3.49
CA ILE A 75 -12.52 -10.05 3.10
C ILE A 75 -12.79 -10.30 1.60
N GLY A 76 -11.76 -10.49 0.78
CA GLY A 76 -11.91 -10.66 -0.66
C GLY A 76 -12.57 -11.99 -1.06
N SER A 77 -13.56 -11.87 -1.94
CA SER A 77 -14.18 -12.94 -2.71
C SER A 77 -14.93 -12.30 -3.88
N ASP A 78 -15.31 -13.09 -4.90
CA ASP A 78 -16.11 -12.60 -6.03
C ASP A 78 -17.44 -12.01 -5.57
N TYR A 79 -18.07 -12.62 -4.56
CA TYR A 79 -19.29 -12.11 -3.95
C TYR A 79 -19.07 -10.72 -3.33
N LEU A 80 -17.89 -10.50 -2.74
CA LEU A 80 -17.60 -9.24 -2.07
C LEU A 80 -17.15 -8.11 -2.96
N MET A 81 -16.77 -8.41 -4.21
CA MET A 81 -16.52 -7.37 -5.21
C MET A 81 -17.77 -6.52 -5.44
N LYS A 82 -18.98 -7.10 -5.35
CA LYS A 82 -20.24 -6.34 -5.45
C LYS A 82 -20.37 -5.33 -4.31
N ILE A 83 -20.09 -5.75 -3.08
CA ILE A 83 -20.19 -4.91 -1.87
C ILE A 83 -19.16 -3.79 -1.91
N ILE A 84 -17.90 -4.07 -2.25
CA ILE A 84 -16.88 -3.01 -2.31
C ILE A 84 -17.17 -2.00 -3.44
N ASN A 85 -17.73 -2.45 -4.56
CA ASN A 85 -18.16 -1.57 -5.64
C ASN A 85 -19.26 -0.62 -5.18
N GLU A 86 -20.25 -1.10 -4.42
CA GLU A 86 -21.29 -0.24 -3.82
C GLU A 86 -20.68 0.80 -2.88
N ILE A 87 -19.83 0.38 -1.93
CA ILE A 87 -19.16 1.32 -1.01
C ILE A 87 -18.33 2.36 -1.77
N SER A 88 -17.65 1.96 -2.85
CA SER A 88 -16.79 2.85 -3.63
C SER A 88 -17.55 3.91 -4.42
N LYS A 89 -18.86 3.70 -4.70
CA LYS A 89 -19.70 4.74 -5.31
C LYS A 89 -19.94 5.89 -4.35
N ASP A 90 -20.13 5.59 -3.07
CA ASP A 90 -20.47 6.57 -2.04
C ASP A 90 -19.25 7.22 -1.41
N LYS A 91 -18.13 6.49 -1.31
CA LYS A 91 -16.91 6.93 -0.63
C LYS A 91 -15.69 6.90 -1.56
N LYS A 92 -15.39 8.05 -2.16
CA LYS A 92 -14.24 8.27 -3.06
C LYS A 92 -12.96 8.59 -2.28
N THR A 93 -12.26 7.57 -1.81
CA THR A 93 -11.00 7.73 -1.05
C THR A 93 -9.89 6.82 -1.57
N PRO A 94 -8.61 7.19 -1.43
CA PRO A 94 -7.50 6.33 -1.84
C PRO A 94 -7.50 4.96 -1.15
N ALA A 95 -7.87 4.91 0.14
CA ALA A 95 -7.96 3.66 0.89
C ALA A 95 -8.95 2.68 0.26
N ILE A 96 -10.15 3.16 -0.10
CA ILE A 96 -11.19 2.32 -0.71
C ILE A 96 -10.79 1.90 -2.12
N SER A 97 -10.20 2.79 -2.91
CA SER A 97 -9.69 2.45 -4.24
C SER A 97 -8.57 1.40 -4.17
N LEU A 98 -7.60 1.53 -3.26
CA LEU A 98 -6.55 0.53 -3.04
C LEU A 98 -7.13 -0.84 -2.69
N ILE A 99 -8.13 -0.90 -1.81
CA ILE A 99 -8.79 -2.17 -1.44
C ILE A 99 -9.58 -2.75 -2.61
N LYS A 100 -10.37 -1.93 -3.31
CA LYS A 100 -11.17 -2.34 -4.48
C LYS A 100 -10.29 -2.96 -5.55
N HIS A 101 -9.25 -2.25 -5.96
CA HIS A 101 -8.32 -2.72 -6.98
C HIS A 101 -7.52 -3.92 -6.50
N GLY A 102 -7.11 -3.95 -5.24
CA GLY A 102 -6.44 -5.11 -4.66
C GLY A 102 -7.29 -6.40 -4.68
N ILE A 103 -8.58 -6.30 -4.34
CA ILE A 103 -9.52 -7.43 -4.43
C ILE A 103 -9.68 -7.87 -5.89
N ARG A 104 -9.89 -6.93 -6.82
CA ARG A 104 -10.04 -7.21 -8.25
C ARG A 104 -8.79 -7.93 -8.81
N MET A 105 -7.61 -7.43 -8.48
CA MET A 105 -6.34 -8.01 -8.91
C MET A 105 -6.10 -9.42 -8.37
N TRP A 106 -6.49 -9.68 -7.12
CA TRP A 106 -6.22 -10.97 -6.49
C TRP A 106 -7.23 -12.05 -6.86
N TYR A 107 -8.52 -11.72 -6.82
CA TYR A 107 -9.59 -12.71 -6.97
C TYR A 107 -10.08 -12.81 -8.41
N MET A 108 -10.28 -11.67 -9.09
CA MET A 108 -10.73 -11.64 -10.49
C MET A 108 -9.57 -11.73 -11.48
N LYS A 109 -8.33 -11.48 -11.02
CA LYS A 109 -7.11 -11.47 -11.85
C LYS A 109 -7.17 -10.44 -12.96
N GLU A 110 -7.83 -9.31 -12.69
CA GLU A 110 -8.03 -8.22 -13.64
C GLU A 110 -7.38 -6.92 -13.16
N VAL A 111 -6.93 -6.11 -14.13
CA VAL A 111 -6.43 -4.75 -13.90
C VAL A 111 -7.08 -3.81 -14.90
N ASP A 112 -7.83 -2.83 -14.40
CA ASP A 112 -8.33 -1.72 -15.21
C ASP A 112 -7.40 -0.51 -15.06
N ILE A 113 -6.48 -0.40 -16.02
CA ILE A 113 -5.46 0.64 -16.06
C ILE A 113 -6.08 2.04 -16.12
N ASN A 114 -7.18 2.20 -16.85
CA ASN A 114 -7.80 3.50 -17.06
C ASN A 114 -8.53 3.95 -15.79
N GLU A 115 -9.27 3.02 -15.16
CA GLU A 115 -9.92 3.26 -13.89
C GLU A 115 -8.91 3.70 -12.82
N ILE A 116 -7.81 2.96 -12.65
CA ILE A 116 -6.76 3.30 -11.67
C ILE A 116 -6.18 4.69 -11.95
N LYS A 117 -5.88 5.03 -13.21
CA LYS A 117 -5.33 6.35 -13.57
C LYS A 117 -6.29 7.49 -13.25
N ASN A 118 -7.58 7.28 -13.47
CA ASN A 118 -8.60 8.28 -13.19
C ASN A 118 -8.74 8.46 -11.68
N GLU A 119 -8.84 7.37 -10.91
CA GLU A 119 -8.99 7.42 -9.46
C GLU A 119 -7.78 8.03 -8.74
N ILE A 120 -6.56 7.81 -9.23
CA ILE A 120 -5.36 8.47 -8.68
C ILE A 120 -5.52 10.00 -8.69
N LYS A 121 -6.12 10.54 -9.76
CA LYS A 121 -6.38 11.98 -9.90
C LYS A 121 -7.61 12.41 -9.13
N GLU A 122 -8.70 11.68 -9.24
CA GLU A 122 -9.99 12.06 -8.66
C GLU A 122 -10.02 11.94 -7.14
N TYR A 123 -9.32 10.95 -6.56
CA TYR A 123 -9.39 10.65 -5.13
C TYR A 123 -8.23 11.26 -4.35
N ASP A 124 -7.49 12.20 -4.95
CA ASP A 124 -6.38 12.94 -4.34
C ASP A 124 -5.33 12.01 -3.71
N TYR A 125 -4.73 11.13 -4.53
CA TYR A 125 -3.72 10.20 -4.06
C TYR A 125 -2.48 10.93 -3.53
N SER A 126 -2.12 10.65 -2.28
CA SER A 126 -0.81 11.00 -1.76
C SER A 126 0.28 10.15 -2.43
N LYS A 127 1.55 10.59 -2.33
CA LYS A 127 2.66 9.81 -2.87
C LYS A 127 2.77 8.40 -2.28
N ILE A 128 2.41 8.25 -1.01
CA ILE A 128 2.34 6.95 -0.33
C ILE A 128 1.25 6.09 -0.95
N ALA A 129 0.05 6.64 -1.18
CA ALA A 129 -1.05 5.91 -1.82
C ALA A 129 -0.71 5.47 -3.26
N GLU A 130 -0.05 6.33 -4.05
CA GLU A 130 0.45 5.94 -5.38
C GLU A 130 1.44 4.77 -5.28
N ASN A 131 2.40 4.84 -4.36
CA ASN A 131 3.40 3.80 -4.17
C ASN A 131 2.77 2.48 -3.70
N LEU A 132 1.71 2.52 -2.91
CA LEU A 132 0.95 1.35 -2.50
C LEU A 132 0.20 0.72 -3.70
N MET A 133 -0.42 1.53 -4.56
CA MET A 133 -1.06 1.03 -5.78
C MET A 133 -0.04 0.37 -6.71
N ARG A 134 1.13 1.01 -6.89
CA ARG A 134 2.25 0.43 -7.65
C ARG A 134 2.71 -0.91 -7.07
N HIS A 135 2.74 -1.04 -5.76
CA HIS A 135 3.08 -2.30 -5.09
C HIS A 135 2.04 -3.38 -5.40
N LEU A 136 0.74 -3.08 -5.29
CA LEU A 136 -0.33 -4.03 -5.65
C LEU A 136 -0.22 -4.49 -7.10
N LEU A 137 0.07 -3.59 -8.04
CA LEU A 137 0.29 -3.91 -9.46
C LEU A 137 1.48 -4.85 -9.66
N ILE A 138 2.62 -4.57 -9.02
CA ILE A 138 3.82 -5.42 -9.10
C ILE A 138 3.51 -6.82 -8.54
N MET A 139 2.83 -6.89 -7.39
CA MET A 139 2.41 -8.15 -6.80
C MET A 139 1.54 -8.93 -7.78
N HIS A 140 0.51 -8.30 -8.36
CA HIS A 140 -0.35 -8.93 -9.35
C HIS A 140 0.43 -9.49 -10.55
N CYS A 141 1.32 -8.68 -11.16
CA CYS A 141 2.17 -9.11 -12.28
C CYS A 141 3.09 -10.29 -11.92
N SER A 142 3.52 -10.38 -10.66
CA SER A 142 4.46 -11.39 -10.18
C SER A 142 3.78 -12.70 -9.75
N THR A 143 2.55 -12.65 -9.23
CA THR A 143 1.89 -13.82 -8.62
C THR A 143 0.82 -14.45 -9.50
N HIS A 144 0.36 -13.78 -10.55
CA HIS A 144 -0.69 -14.30 -11.43
C HIS A 144 -0.18 -14.52 -12.86
N PRO A 145 -0.60 -15.60 -13.54
CA PRO A 145 -0.34 -15.78 -14.96
C PRO A 145 -0.93 -14.61 -15.76
N MET A 146 -0.12 -14.02 -16.63
CA MET A 146 -0.51 -12.89 -17.48
C MET A 146 0.31 -12.94 -18.77
N ASP A 147 -0.30 -12.52 -19.88
CA ASP A 147 0.42 -12.39 -21.13
C ASP A 147 1.44 -11.23 -21.09
N TYR A 148 2.51 -11.36 -21.88
CA TYR A 148 3.61 -10.40 -21.90
C TYR A 148 3.14 -8.98 -22.25
N LYS A 149 2.18 -8.85 -23.17
CA LYS A 149 1.71 -7.54 -23.66
C LYS A 149 0.92 -6.79 -22.58
N SER A 150 0.06 -7.48 -21.85
CA SER A 150 -0.68 -6.91 -20.71
C SER A 150 0.28 -6.51 -19.59
N ARG A 151 1.26 -7.36 -19.26
CA ARG A 151 2.28 -7.05 -18.26
C ARG A 151 3.07 -5.81 -18.65
N ASP A 152 3.62 -5.78 -19.87
CA ASP A 152 4.40 -4.65 -20.37
C ASP A 152 3.59 -3.35 -20.37
N ARG A 153 2.31 -3.41 -20.75
CA ARG A 153 1.40 -2.26 -20.70
C ARG A 153 1.25 -1.72 -19.27
N ILE A 154 1.04 -2.58 -18.27
CA ILE A 154 0.94 -2.16 -16.86
C ILE A 154 2.26 -1.54 -16.41
N MET A 155 3.37 -2.22 -16.68
CA MET A 155 4.71 -1.80 -16.25
C MET A 155 5.09 -0.43 -16.82
N ASN A 156 4.85 -0.22 -18.11
CA ASN A 156 5.17 1.04 -18.77
C ASN A 156 4.22 2.17 -18.35
N THR A 157 2.91 1.89 -18.22
CA THR A 157 1.92 2.90 -17.85
C THR A 157 2.18 3.47 -16.46
N PHE A 158 2.52 2.61 -15.51
CA PHE A 158 2.79 3.01 -14.14
C PHE A 158 4.28 3.18 -13.84
N GLN A 159 5.16 3.17 -14.86
CA GLN A 159 6.62 3.33 -14.70
C GLN A 159 7.18 2.43 -13.57
N LEU A 160 6.84 1.15 -13.63
CA LEU A 160 7.19 0.15 -12.61
C LEU A 160 8.54 -0.50 -12.94
N ASN A 161 9.24 -0.97 -11.91
CA ASN A 161 10.47 -1.74 -12.07
C ASN A 161 10.45 -2.93 -11.09
N GLU A 162 10.11 -4.12 -11.59
CA GLU A 162 9.99 -5.35 -10.80
C GLU A 162 11.28 -5.69 -10.03
N LYS A 163 12.45 -5.52 -10.67
CA LYS A 163 13.76 -5.84 -10.07
C LYS A 163 14.07 -5.01 -8.82
N LYS A 164 13.54 -3.77 -8.75
CA LYS A 164 13.76 -2.86 -7.64
C LYS A 164 12.91 -3.19 -6.41
N TYR A 165 11.76 -3.86 -6.61
CA TYR A 165 10.81 -4.20 -5.53
C TYR A 165 11.04 -5.62 -4.99
N ILE A 166 11.31 -6.61 -5.84
CA ILE A 166 11.63 -7.99 -5.40
C ILE A 166 13.01 -8.04 -4.72
N GLY A 167 13.98 -7.27 -5.23
CA GLY A 167 15.33 -7.18 -4.67
C GLY A 167 15.44 -6.43 -3.33
N GLY A 168 14.35 -5.87 -2.82
CA GLY A 168 14.26 -5.28 -1.47
C GLY A 168 13.74 -6.24 -0.41
N LEU A 169 12.99 -7.29 -0.81
CA LEU A 169 12.40 -8.28 0.10
C LEU A 169 13.20 -9.57 0.17
N ILE A 170 14.02 -9.88 -0.84
CA ILE A 170 14.88 -11.06 -0.85
C ILE A 170 16.20 -10.70 -1.53
N LYS A 171 17.11 -10.06 -0.79
CA LYS A 171 18.54 -10.30 -1.00
C LYS A 171 18.98 -11.31 0.05
N LYS A 172 19.14 -12.55 -0.39
CA LYS A 172 20.00 -13.52 0.28
C LYS A 172 21.46 -13.08 0.15
#